data_AF-A0A5C7Q138-F1
#
_entry.id   AF-A0A5C7Q138-F1
#
_cell.length_a   1.000
_cell.length_b   1.000
_cell.length_c   1.000
_cell.angle_alpha   90.00
_cell.angle_beta   90.00
_cell.angle_gamma   90.00
#
_symmetry.space_group_name_H-M   'P 1'
#
loop_
_entity.id
_entity.type
_entity.pdbx_description
1 polymer ?
#
loop_
_entity_poly.entity_id
_entity_poly.type
_entity_poly.pdbx_seq_one_letter_code
_entity_poly.pdbx_strand_id
1 'polypeptide(L)'
;MTAEQLHARTVVSEDFRILGVRLLPLTLGHVAVLNHLGCLNPTNPGELGLAVFVCSMRHDKVMGKLRSSWFPMRMWFWQRRLGVWDFREKLAMFQEYLAHHMEMPEVISKGEVGECFIPAAQCYRVILLSRLGYSPKDVDFAPYLQAKWDFVTLQELEGKADVMDFTGSDLDEIQAGIDVEAVTAAAMKLFGQTTAEN
;
A
#
# COMPACT_ATOMS: atom_id res chain seq x y z
N MET A 1 -11.39 -1.71 -11.25
CA MET A 1 -10.10 -2.06 -11.90
C MET A 1 -9.89 -3.56 -11.77
N THR A 2 -9.43 -4.28 -12.81
CA THR A 2 -9.31 -5.75 -12.72
C THR A 2 -8.04 -6.19 -11.98
N ALA A 3 -8.05 -7.40 -11.42
CA ALA A 3 -6.89 -8.02 -10.80
C ALA A 3 -5.69 -8.10 -11.77
N GLU A 4 -5.97 -8.38 -13.06
CA GLU A 4 -4.94 -8.40 -14.11
C GLU A 4 -4.29 -7.02 -14.34
N GLN A 5 -5.09 -5.95 -14.37
CA GLN A 5 -4.58 -4.58 -14.50
C GLN A 5 -3.70 -4.19 -13.31
N LEU A 6 -4.10 -4.58 -12.10
CA LEU A 6 -3.30 -4.35 -10.90
C LEU A 6 -2.01 -5.16 -10.91
N HIS A 7 -2.06 -6.42 -11.34
CA HIS A 7 -0.85 -7.24 -11.48
C HIS A 7 0.09 -6.69 -12.56
N ALA A 8 -0.42 -6.13 -13.67
CA ALA A 8 0.43 -5.52 -14.70
C ALA A 8 1.32 -4.39 -14.16
N ARG A 9 0.91 -3.69 -13.09
CA ARG A 9 1.73 -2.66 -12.41
C ARG A 9 2.98 -3.22 -11.74
N THR A 10 3.01 -4.51 -11.38
CA THR A 10 4.24 -5.13 -10.84
C THR A 10 5.30 -5.33 -11.91
N VAL A 11 4.89 -5.41 -13.18
CA VAL A 11 5.77 -5.63 -14.33
C VAL A 11 6.27 -4.30 -14.91
N VAL A 12 5.39 -3.30 -15.01
CA VAL A 12 5.72 -2.00 -15.59
C VAL A 12 5.70 -0.94 -14.50
N SER A 13 6.86 -0.44 -14.11
CA SER A 13 6.96 0.67 -13.15
C SER A 13 6.75 2.02 -13.83
N GLU A 14 5.80 2.79 -13.31
CA GLU A 14 5.61 4.18 -13.69
C GLU A 14 6.68 5.10 -13.07
N ASP A 15 6.96 6.20 -13.76
CA ASP A 15 7.94 7.19 -13.32
C ASP A 15 7.31 8.28 -12.46
N PHE A 16 7.50 8.17 -11.15
CA PHE A 16 7.07 9.20 -10.20
C PHE A 16 8.16 10.25 -9.97
N ARG A 17 7.81 11.53 -10.08
CA ARG A 17 8.69 12.66 -9.74
C ARG A 17 8.04 13.58 -8.73
N ILE A 18 8.61 13.64 -7.54
CA ILE A 18 8.09 14.44 -6.41
C ILE A 18 9.22 15.28 -5.85
N LEU A 19 8.95 16.57 -5.61
CA LEU A 19 9.98 17.54 -5.18
C LEU A 19 11.21 17.54 -6.13
N GLY A 20 10.98 17.42 -7.44
CA GLY A 20 12.04 17.41 -8.45
C GLY A 20 12.97 16.18 -8.41
N VAL A 21 12.62 15.15 -7.62
CA VAL A 21 13.39 13.91 -7.48
C VAL A 21 12.58 12.75 -8.06
N ARG A 22 13.25 11.86 -8.81
CA ARG A 22 12.64 10.61 -9.30
C ARG A 22 12.59 9.60 -8.16
N LEU A 23 11.41 9.03 -7.91
CA LEU A 23 11.25 7.94 -6.97
C LEU A 23 11.53 6.61 -7.66
N LEU A 24 12.09 5.67 -6.90
CA LEU A 24 12.26 4.28 -7.31
C LEU A 24 10.98 3.50 -7.00
N PRO A 25 10.76 2.32 -7.62
CA PRO A 25 9.70 1.43 -7.21
C PRO A 25 9.76 1.11 -5.72
N LEU A 26 8.60 1.13 -5.06
CA LEU A 26 8.50 0.84 -3.63
C LEU A 26 8.83 -0.64 -3.37
N THR A 27 9.75 -0.91 -2.45
CA THR A 27 10.17 -2.28 -2.07
C THR A 27 9.79 -2.57 -0.63
N LEU A 28 9.84 -3.84 -0.22
CA LEU A 28 9.68 -4.21 1.20
C LEU A 28 10.62 -3.43 2.11
N GLY A 29 11.88 -3.28 1.72
CA GLY A 29 12.87 -2.50 2.45
C GLY A 29 12.52 -1.01 2.56
N HIS A 30 11.95 -0.40 1.50
CA HIS A 30 11.48 1.00 1.59
C HIS A 30 10.35 1.13 2.63
N VAL A 31 9.35 0.25 2.58
CA VAL A 31 8.22 0.28 3.54
C VAL A 31 8.69 0.05 4.97
N ALA A 32 9.63 -0.87 5.19
CA ALA A 32 10.22 -1.10 6.51
C ALA A 32 10.92 0.15 7.05
N VAL A 33 11.71 0.84 6.22
CA VAL A 33 12.39 2.09 6.61
C VAL A 33 11.38 3.21 6.86
N LEU A 34 10.38 3.39 5.99
CA LEU A 34 9.35 4.41 6.16
C LEU A 34 8.54 4.21 7.45
N ASN A 35 8.15 2.96 7.75
CA ASN A 35 7.45 2.62 8.99
C ASN A 35 8.31 2.90 10.22
N HIS A 36 9.60 2.53 10.18
CA HIS A 36 10.52 2.82 11.28
C HIS A 36 10.67 4.33 11.55
N LEU A 37 10.62 5.14 10.49
CA LEU A 37 10.71 6.60 10.58
C LEU A 37 9.35 7.30 10.83
N GLY A 38 8.24 6.56 10.87
CA GLY A 38 6.89 7.15 10.96
C GLY A 38 6.50 7.97 9.73
N CYS A 39 7.16 7.74 8.59
CA CYS A 39 7.04 8.56 7.38
C CYS A 39 6.22 7.89 6.26
N LEU A 40 5.51 6.79 6.56
CA LEU A 40 4.61 6.17 5.58
C LEU A 40 3.41 7.08 5.27
N ASN A 41 2.91 7.80 6.27
CA ASN A 41 1.83 8.79 6.13
C ASN A 41 2.31 10.15 6.64
N PRO A 42 3.08 10.91 5.85
CA PRO A 42 3.62 12.19 6.27
C PRO A 42 2.56 13.21 6.67
N THR A 43 2.71 13.80 7.84
CA THR A 43 1.80 14.82 8.40
C THR A 43 2.32 16.26 8.24
N ASN A 44 3.61 16.40 7.95
CA ASN A 44 4.26 17.70 7.79
C ASN A 44 5.30 17.70 6.64
N PRO A 45 5.75 18.88 6.19
CA PRO A 45 6.69 18.99 5.07
C PRO A 45 8.04 18.28 5.29
N GLY A 46 8.49 18.19 6.55
CA GLY A 46 9.75 17.52 6.89
C GLY A 46 9.65 16.01 6.70
N GLU A 47 8.58 15.40 7.20
CA GLU A 47 8.27 13.98 7.02
C GLU A 47 8.10 13.64 5.53
N LEU A 48 7.42 14.49 4.75
CA LEU A 48 7.23 14.24 3.32
C LEU A 48 8.56 14.33 2.57
N GLY A 49 9.38 15.33 2.88
CA GLY A 49 10.73 15.44 2.32
C GLY A 49 11.61 14.22 2.66
N LEU A 50 11.51 13.70 3.89
CA LEU A 50 12.21 12.50 4.31
C LEU A 50 11.68 11.25 3.58
N ALA A 51 10.37 11.10 3.45
CA ALA A 51 9.75 9.98 2.74
C ALA A 51 10.15 9.94 1.25
N VAL A 52 10.11 11.10 0.58
CA VAL A 52 10.58 11.28 -0.80
C VAL A 52 12.08 10.97 -0.90
N PHE A 53 12.89 11.43 0.05
CA PHE A 53 14.32 11.12 0.09
C PHE A 53 14.58 9.61 0.23
N VAL A 54 13.86 8.92 1.12
CA VAL A 54 13.95 7.46 1.29
C VAL A 54 13.60 6.75 -0.01
N CYS A 55 12.49 7.13 -0.67
CA CYS A 55 12.03 6.49 -1.89
C CYS A 55 12.86 6.87 -3.14
N SER A 56 13.71 7.89 -3.06
CA SER A 56 14.57 8.32 -4.18
C SER A 56 15.83 7.48 -4.39
N MET A 57 16.13 6.56 -3.47
CA MET A 57 17.33 5.74 -3.50
C MET A 57 17.06 4.37 -2.90
N ARG A 58 17.92 3.40 -3.19
CA ARG A 58 17.78 2.05 -2.63
C ARG A 58 17.79 2.08 -1.10
N HIS A 59 16.84 1.37 -0.48
CA HIS A 59 16.69 1.27 0.98
C HIS A 59 17.99 0.92 1.73
N ASP A 60 18.85 0.06 1.17
CA ASP A 60 20.11 -0.38 1.79
C ASP A 60 21.13 0.75 1.95
N LYS A 61 21.01 1.82 1.14
CA LYS A 61 21.86 3.01 1.23
C LYS A 61 21.29 4.08 2.15
N VAL A 62 19.98 4.06 2.40
CA VAL A 62 19.27 5.10 3.15
C VAL A 62 19.83 5.22 4.57
N MET A 63 19.93 4.11 5.32
CA MET A 63 20.36 4.16 6.72
C MET A 63 21.79 4.69 6.88
N GLY A 64 22.69 4.35 5.95
CA GLY A 64 24.05 4.91 5.94
C GLY A 64 24.06 6.42 5.71
N LYS A 65 23.13 6.94 4.88
CA LYS A 65 22.98 8.38 4.67
C LYS A 65 22.34 9.08 5.87
N LEU A 66 21.31 8.49 6.48
CA LEU A 66 20.62 9.06 7.65
C LEU A 66 21.55 9.17 8.87
N ARG A 67 22.47 8.23 9.05
CA ARG A 67 23.45 8.24 10.15
C ARG A 67 24.62 9.22 9.94
N SER A 68 24.73 9.84 8.76
CA SER A 68 25.80 10.79 8.50
C SER A 68 25.59 12.09 9.27
N SER A 69 26.63 12.60 9.93
CA SER A 69 26.60 13.91 10.59
C SER A 69 26.29 15.06 9.63
N TRP A 70 26.52 14.87 8.33
CA TRP A 70 26.23 15.85 7.29
C TRP A 70 24.79 15.77 6.76
N PHE A 71 24.00 14.79 7.20
CA PHE A 71 22.63 14.60 6.72
C PHE A 71 21.72 15.81 6.97
N PRO A 72 21.67 16.42 8.18
CA PRO A 72 20.85 17.60 8.42
C PRO A 72 21.22 18.77 7.50
N MET A 73 22.53 18.99 7.28
CA MET A 73 23.01 20.04 6.40
C MET A 73 22.62 19.78 4.93
N ARG A 74 22.70 18.52 4.48
CA ARG A 74 22.28 18.12 3.13
C ARG A 74 20.77 18.30 2.94
N MET A 75 19.96 17.90 3.92
CA MET A 75 18.51 18.09 3.88
C MET A 75 18.15 19.57 3.85
N TRP A 76 18.81 20.38 4.67
CA TRP A 76 18.61 21.83 4.68
C TRP A 76 18.97 22.47 3.33
N PHE A 77 20.10 22.06 2.72
CA PHE A 77 20.48 22.55 1.39
C PHE A 77 19.49 22.10 0.31
N TRP A 78 19.04 20.85 0.37
CA TRP A 78 18.04 20.33 -0.55
C TRP A 78 16.71 21.08 -0.40
N GLN A 79 16.21 21.28 0.82
CA GLN A 79 15.02 22.07 1.10
C GLN A 79 15.12 23.50 0.55
N ARG A 80 16.28 24.16 0.70
CA ARG A 80 16.51 25.48 0.09
C ARG A 80 16.47 25.46 -1.44
N ARG A 81 17.00 24.41 -2.06
CA ARG A 81 17.00 24.25 -3.52
C ARG A 81 15.60 24.00 -4.09
N LEU A 82 14.71 23.36 -3.33
CA LEU A 82 13.34 23.08 -3.75
C LEU A 82 12.49 24.35 -3.92
N GLY A 83 12.89 25.46 -3.29
CA GLY A 83 12.12 26.70 -3.32
C GLY A 83 10.79 26.58 -2.56
N VAL A 84 9.82 27.39 -2.95
CA VAL A 84 8.45 27.34 -2.41
C VAL A 84 7.67 26.25 -3.15
N TRP A 85 7.06 25.33 -2.42
CA TRP A 85 6.23 24.26 -2.96
C TRP A 85 4.97 24.06 -2.10
N ASP A 86 3.90 23.59 -2.72
CA ASP A 86 2.63 23.32 -2.03
C ASP A 86 2.68 21.95 -1.33
N PHE A 87 2.57 21.98 0.00
CA PHE A 87 2.60 20.75 0.80
C PHE A 87 1.48 19.77 0.45
N ARG A 88 0.25 20.27 0.25
CA ARG A 88 -0.92 19.44 -0.02
C ARG A 88 -0.82 18.78 -1.39
N GLU A 89 -0.40 19.55 -2.39
CA GLU A 89 -0.19 19.03 -3.75
C GLU A 89 0.84 17.89 -3.74
N LYS A 90 2.00 18.11 -3.11
CA LYS A 90 3.07 17.10 -3.09
C LYS A 90 2.76 15.91 -2.19
N LEU A 91 1.98 16.11 -1.12
CA LEU A 91 1.45 15.02 -0.31
C LEU A 91 0.50 14.14 -1.13
N ALA A 92 -0.41 14.74 -1.90
CA ALA A 92 -1.33 14.00 -2.77
C ALA A 92 -0.58 13.18 -3.83
N MET A 93 0.44 13.76 -4.49
CA MET A 93 1.29 13.02 -5.42
C MET A 93 2.02 11.85 -4.75
N PHE A 94 2.43 12.01 -3.48
CA PHE A 94 3.11 10.95 -2.74
C PHE A 94 2.13 9.85 -2.32
N GLN A 95 0.90 10.20 -1.94
CA GLN A 95 -0.17 9.25 -1.69
C GLN A 95 -0.54 8.45 -2.94
N GLU A 96 -0.58 9.09 -4.11
CA GLU A 96 -0.76 8.42 -5.40
C GLU A 96 0.37 7.43 -5.69
N TYR A 97 1.63 7.83 -5.46
CA TYR A 97 2.78 6.93 -5.55
C TYR A 97 2.64 5.72 -4.61
N LEU A 98 2.21 5.92 -3.36
CA LEU A 98 2.01 4.81 -2.43
C LEU A 98 0.85 3.91 -2.87
N ALA A 99 -0.29 4.49 -3.24
CA ALA A 99 -1.45 3.76 -3.73
C ALA A 99 -1.08 2.87 -4.92
N HIS A 100 -0.38 3.43 -5.92
CA HIS A 100 0.10 2.70 -7.09
C HIS A 100 0.90 1.43 -6.73
N HIS A 101 1.70 1.47 -5.65
CA HIS A 101 2.56 0.36 -5.24
C HIS A 101 2.03 -0.48 -4.07
N MET A 102 0.85 -0.17 -3.52
CA MET A 102 0.29 -0.84 -2.33
C MET A 102 -1.14 -1.33 -2.51
N GLU A 103 -1.86 -0.79 -3.49
CA GLU A 103 -3.23 -1.17 -3.85
C GLU A 103 -3.28 -2.62 -4.34
N MET A 104 -4.24 -3.38 -3.82
CA MET A 104 -4.49 -4.77 -4.20
C MET A 104 -5.97 -4.95 -4.51
N PRO A 105 -6.34 -5.99 -5.28
CA PRO A 105 -7.72 -6.43 -5.33
C PRO A 105 -8.22 -6.81 -3.94
N GLU A 106 -9.52 -6.90 -3.82
CA GLU A 106 -10.14 -7.38 -2.60
C GLU A 106 -9.88 -8.87 -2.38
N VAL A 107 -9.57 -9.20 -1.13
CA VAL A 107 -9.22 -10.57 -0.72
C VAL A 107 -10.18 -10.98 0.38
N ILE A 108 -11.02 -11.95 0.09
CA ILE A 108 -11.96 -12.50 1.08
C ILE A 108 -11.23 -13.62 1.82
N SER A 109 -11.00 -13.42 3.11
CA SER A 109 -10.37 -14.43 3.95
C SER A 109 -11.39 -15.50 4.36
N LYS A 110 -11.02 -16.77 4.22
CA LYS A 110 -11.81 -17.92 4.67
C LYS A 110 -11.40 -18.30 6.09
N GLY A 111 -12.30 -18.06 7.05
CA GLY A 111 -12.14 -18.44 8.45
C GLY A 111 -11.87 -17.28 9.40
N GLU A 112 -11.60 -17.61 10.67
CA GLU A 112 -11.27 -16.61 11.69
C GLU A 112 -9.85 -16.07 11.45
N VAL A 113 -9.76 -14.86 10.94
CA VAL A 113 -8.50 -14.14 10.83
C VAL A 113 -8.17 -13.56 12.21
N GLY A 114 -7.20 -14.16 12.90
CA GLY A 114 -6.65 -13.58 14.11
C GLY A 114 -5.98 -12.24 13.82
N GLU A 115 -6.06 -11.29 14.76
CA GLU A 115 -5.36 -10.03 14.65
C GLU A 115 -3.84 -10.27 14.59
N CYS A 116 -3.20 -9.74 13.54
CA CYS A 116 -1.76 -9.78 13.41
C CYS A 116 -1.17 -8.47 13.93
N PHE A 117 -0.55 -8.49 15.11
CA PHE A 117 0.13 -7.33 15.69
C PHE A 117 1.48 -7.01 15.00
N ILE A 118 1.90 -7.84 14.05
CA ILE A 118 3.16 -7.68 13.33
C ILE A 118 2.92 -6.77 12.11
N PRO A 119 3.78 -5.77 11.85
CA PRO A 119 3.67 -4.94 10.67
C PRO A 119 3.62 -5.78 9.37
N ALA A 120 2.69 -5.44 8.47
CA ALA A 120 2.42 -6.21 7.26
C ALA A 120 3.68 -6.54 6.44
N ALA A 121 4.59 -5.57 6.26
CA ALA A 121 5.85 -5.78 5.55
C ALA A 121 6.72 -6.89 6.15
N GLN A 122 6.74 -6.99 7.49
CA GLN A 122 7.46 -8.06 8.19
C GLN A 122 6.78 -9.41 8.01
N CYS A 123 5.44 -9.45 8.02
CA CYS A 123 4.69 -10.66 7.71
C CYS A 123 5.01 -11.19 6.31
N TYR A 124 4.96 -10.32 5.29
CA TYR A 124 5.30 -10.68 3.92
C TYR A 124 6.72 -11.21 3.83
N ARG A 125 7.68 -10.50 4.44
CA ARG A 125 9.08 -10.93 4.47
C ARG A 125 9.25 -12.34 5.06
N VAL A 126 8.62 -12.64 6.19
CA VAL A 126 8.72 -13.97 6.83
C VAL A 126 8.15 -15.06 5.94
N ILE A 127 6.99 -14.81 5.31
CA ILE A 127 6.35 -15.79 4.42
C ILE A 127 7.17 -16.01 3.15
N LEU A 128 7.65 -14.94 2.51
CA LEU A 128 8.47 -15.04 1.30
C LEU A 128 9.75 -15.86 1.54
N LEU A 129 10.41 -15.64 2.68
CA LEU A 129 11.61 -16.40 3.07
C LEU A 129 11.32 -17.86 3.39
N SER A 130 10.22 -18.14 4.11
CA SER A 130 9.95 -19.47 4.64
C SER A 130 9.20 -20.39 3.67
N ARG A 131 8.40 -19.83 2.77
CA ARG A 131 7.48 -20.58 1.90
C ARG A 131 7.77 -20.45 0.41
N LEU A 132 8.26 -19.30 -0.02
CA LEU A 132 8.43 -18.99 -1.45
C LEU A 132 9.90 -18.99 -1.90
N GLY A 133 10.83 -19.37 -1.02
CA GLY A 133 12.23 -19.57 -1.36
C GLY A 133 13.00 -18.28 -1.66
N TYR A 134 12.49 -17.12 -1.24
CA TYR A 134 13.24 -15.87 -1.36
C TYR A 134 14.54 -15.93 -0.55
N SER A 135 15.59 -15.31 -1.09
CA SER A 135 16.88 -15.19 -0.41
C SER A 135 16.82 -14.12 0.69
N PRO A 136 17.39 -14.36 1.89
CA PRO A 136 17.50 -13.35 2.95
C PRO A 136 18.20 -12.05 2.53
N LYS A 137 19.07 -12.11 1.51
CA LYS A 137 19.80 -10.94 0.99
C LYS A 137 18.97 -10.10 0.04
N ASP A 138 17.98 -10.72 -0.62
CA ASP A 138 17.30 -10.14 -1.76
C ASP A 138 15.83 -9.78 -1.46
N VAL A 139 15.24 -10.37 -0.41
CA VAL A 139 13.82 -10.19 -0.05
C VAL A 139 13.45 -8.71 0.14
N ASP A 140 14.32 -7.90 0.72
CA ASP A 140 14.02 -6.49 0.99
C ASP A 140 14.05 -5.62 -0.29
N PHE A 141 14.62 -6.14 -1.39
CA PHE A 141 14.59 -5.53 -2.72
C PHE A 141 13.36 -5.92 -3.54
N ALA A 142 12.56 -6.89 -3.08
CA ALA A 142 11.33 -7.28 -3.76
C ALA A 142 10.35 -6.08 -3.80
N PRO A 143 9.76 -5.76 -4.96
CA PRO A 143 8.69 -4.77 -5.05
C PRO A 143 7.57 -5.08 -4.06
N TYR A 144 7.09 -4.06 -3.34
CA TYR A 144 6.14 -4.27 -2.25
C TYR A 144 4.82 -4.88 -2.76
N LEU A 145 4.32 -4.40 -3.90
CA LEU A 145 3.12 -4.93 -4.52
C LEU A 145 3.28 -6.41 -4.91
N GLN A 146 4.41 -6.77 -5.52
CA GLN A 146 4.71 -8.16 -5.87
C GLN A 146 4.75 -9.07 -4.63
N ALA A 147 5.41 -8.61 -3.56
CA ALA A 147 5.46 -9.34 -2.30
C ALA A 147 4.07 -9.59 -1.71
N LYS A 148 3.15 -8.63 -1.86
CA LYS A 148 1.76 -8.74 -1.41
C LYS A 148 0.96 -9.71 -2.29
N TRP A 149 1.15 -9.68 -3.61
CA TRP A 149 0.58 -10.66 -4.54
C TRP A 149 1.03 -12.08 -4.22
N ASP A 150 2.34 -12.30 -4.12
CA ASP A 150 2.93 -13.59 -3.77
C ASP A 150 2.36 -14.16 -2.46
N PHE A 151 2.18 -13.30 -1.45
CA PHE A 151 1.54 -13.66 -0.19
C PHE A 151 0.08 -14.09 -0.39
N VAL A 152 -0.72 -13.28 -1.09
CA VAL A 152 -2.15 -13.55 -1.32
C VAL A 152 -2.35 -14.81 -2.17
N THR A 153 -1.59 -14.97 -3.25
CA THR A 153 -1.61 -16.18 -4.09
C THR A 153 -1.27 -17.42 -3.27
N LEU A 154 -0.32 -17.34 -2.34
CA LEU A 154 -0.05 -18.46 -1.43
C LEU A 154 -1.27 -18.78 -0.55
N GLN A 155 -1.96 -17.77 -0.01
CA GLN A 155 -3.17 -17.99 0.78
C GLN A 155 -4.29 -18.63 -0.04
N GLU A 156 -4.46 -18.20 -1.29
CA GLU A 156 -5.45 -18.77 -2.21
C GLU A 156 -5.14 -20.22 -2.56
N LEU A 157 -3.88 -20.54 -2.87
CA LEU A 157 -3.44 -21.92 -3.11
C LEU A 157 -3.59 -22.82 -1.88
N GLU A 158 -3.48 -22.27 -0.67
CA GLU A 158 -3.75 -22.97 0.59
C GLU A 158 -5.25 -23.05 0.94
N GLY A 159 -6.14 -22.46 0.11
CA GLY A 159 -7.58 -22.43 0.32
C GLY A 159 -8.03 -21.52 1.47
N LYS A 160 -7.17 -20.59 1.90
CA LYS A 160 -7.40 -19.66 3.03
C LYS A 160 -7.95 -18.32 2.60
N ALA A 161 -7.89 -17.99 1.31
CA ALA A 161 -8.42 -16.75 0.77
C ALA A 161 -8.96 -16.97 -0.65
N ASP A 162 -9.88 -16.13 -1.07
CA ASP A 162 -10.27 -15.98 -2.48
C ASP A 162 -9.96 -14.55 -2.94
N VAL A 163 -9.35 -14.42 -4.12
CA VAL A 163 -9.09 -13.12 -4.74
C VAL A 163 -10.27 -12.77 -5.64
N MET A 164 -10.85 -11.58 -5.42
CA MET A 164 -11.95 -11.08 -6.23
C MET A 164 -11.41 -10.18 -7.35
N ASP A 165 -12.10 -10.14 -8.49
CA ASP A 165 -11.69 -9.32 -9.64
C ASP A 165 -12.13 -7.84 -9.53
N PHE A 166 -12.41 -7.38 -8.31
CA PHE A 166 -12.76 -6.01 -8.00
C PHE A 166 -11.84 -5.44 -6.91
N THR A 167 -11.72 -4.12 -6.93
CA THR A 167 -10.95 -3.32 -5.97
C THR A 167 -11.85 -2.69 -4.92
N GLY A 168 -11.25 -2.23 -3.82
CA GLY A 168 -12.00 -1.48 -2.80
C GLY A 168 -12.70 -0.25 -3.37
N SER A 169 -12.11 0.44 -4.36
CA SER A 169 -12.76 1.57 -5.03
C SER A 169 -13.99 1.15 -5.84
N ASP A 170 -14.00 -0.04 -6.43
CA ASP A 170 -15.19 -0.53 -7.16
C ASP A 170 -16.33 -0.84 -6.17
N LEU A 171 -16.02 -1.34 -4.96
CA LEU A 171 -17.02 -1.51 -3.90
C LEU A 171 -17.58 -0.18 -3.41
N ASP A 172 -16.74 0.83 -3.22
CA ASP A 172 -17.19 2.16 -2.77
C ASP A 172 -18.17 2.77 -3.80
N GLU A 173 -17.92 2.59 -5.09
CA GLU A 173 -18.83 3.02 -6.17
C GLU A 173 -20.14 2.23 -6.17
N ILE A 174 -20.08 0.91 -6.00
CA ILE A 174 -21.27 0.06 -5.88
C ILE A 174 -22.10 0.48 -4.66
N GLN A 175 -21.45 0.73 -3.52
CA GLN A 175 -22.13 1.12 -2.29
C GLN A 175 -22.74 2.52 -2.38
N ALA A 176 -22.07 3.46 -3.05
CA ALA A 176 -22.63 4.79 -3.32
C ALA A 176 -23.82 4.76 -4.28
N GLY A 177 -23.89 3.75 -5.16
CA GLY A 177 -25.01 3.54 -6.09
C GLY A 177 -26.20 2.76 -5.52
N ILE A 178 -26.03 2.05 -4.40
CA ILE A 178 -27.12 1.30 -3.75
C ILE A 178 -27.92 2.25 -2.87
N ASP A 179 -29.17 2.53 -3.26
CA ASP A 179 -30.16 3.16 -2.41
C ASP A 179 -30.59 2.16 -1.30
N VAL A 180 -29.85 2.19 -0.20
CA VAL A 180 -30.07 1.31 0.96
C VAL A 180 -31.49 1.46 1.51
N GLU A 181 -32.10 2.65 1.39
CA GLU A 181 -33.48 2.89 1.84
C GLU A 181 -34.49 2.19 0.93
N ALA A 182 -34.29 2.23 -0.39
CA ALA A 182 -35.14 1.49 -1.33
C ALA A 182 -35.05 -0.03 -1.13
N VAL A 183 -33.84 -0.56 -0.90
CA VAL A 183 -33.61 -2.00 -0.66
C VAL A 183 -34.21 -2.44 0.68
N THR A 184 -34.05 -1.65 1.74
CA THR A 184 -34.66 -1.95 3.05
C THR A 184 -36.17 -1.83 3.03
N ALA A 185 -36.74 -0.85 2.33
CA ALA A 185 -38.19 -0.73 2.16
C ALA A 185 -38.79 -1.92 1.38
N ALA A 186 -38.11 -2.37 0.32
CA ALA A 186 -38.51 -3.56 -0.44
C ALA A 186 -38.44 -4.84 0.42
N ALA A 187 -37.37 -5.00 1.20
CA ALA A 187 -37.23 -6.12 2.13
C ALA A 187 -38.32 -6.12 3.22
N MET A 188 -38.59 -4.97 3.85
CA MET A 188 -39.66 -4.85 4.85
C MET A 188 -41.04 -5.17 4.27
N LYS A 189 -41.31 -4.78 3.01
CA LYS A 189 -42.57 -5.11 2.33
C LYS A 189 -42.71 -6.61 2.06
N LEU A 190 -41.61 -7.30 1.74
CA LEU A 190 -41.59 -8.73 1.51
C LEU A 190 -41.73 -9.53 2.81
N PHE A 191 -41.00 -9.15 3.87
CA PHE A 191 -40.99 -9.91 5.13
C PHE A 191 -42.14 -9.56 6.08
N GLY A 192 -42.64 -8.31 6.05
CA GLY A 192 -43.79 -7.86 6.84
C GLY A 192 -45.13 -8.46 6.42
N GLN A 193 -45.22 -9.10 5.25
CA GLN A 193 -46.42 -9.81 4.80
C GLN A 193 -46.52 -11.24 5.37
N THR A 194 -45.45 -11.78 5.95
CA THR A 194 -45.38 -13.18 6.40
C THR A 194 -45.92 -13.43 7.82
N THR A 195 -46.20 -12.40 8.61
CA THR A 195 -46.60 -12.54 10.02
C THR A 195 -48.11 -12.43 10.28
N ALA A 196 -48.95 -12.39 9.25
CA ALA A 196 -50.40 -12.18 9.40
C ALA A 196 -51.28 -13.43 9.18
N GLU A 197 -50.68 -14.61 8.96
CA GLU A 197 -51.41 -15.88 8.83
C GLU A 197 -50.94 -16.88 9.89
N ASN A 198 -51.47 -16.76 11.11
CA ASN A 198 -51.62 -17.85 12.08
C ASN A 198 -52.66 -17.46 13.15
#